data_AF-A0A7C9A2D3-F1
#
_entry.id   AF-A0A7C9A2D3-F1
#
_cell.length_a   1.000
_cell.length_b   1.000
_cell.length_c   1.000
_cell.angle_alpha   90.00
_cell.angle_beta   90.00
_cell.angle_gamma   90.00
#
_symmetry.space_group_name_H-M   'P 1'
#
loop_
_entity.id
_entity.type
_entity.pdbx_description
1 polymer ?
#
loop_
_entity_poly.entity_id
_entity_poly.type
_entity_poly.pdbx_seq_one_letter_code
_entity_poly.pdbx_strand_id
1 'polypeptide(L)'
;MVHAHEAVEVAKTVLEVADLAWSAVEHLHHHDNHFNHENSDQGGCTLSAEELEDLRKENRRLRQLLDQNLKILQNLAASSCFLNECPPDLHERLVAAVNSESFLTRLQSLRDGSVDGT
;
A
#
# COMPACT_ATOMS: atom_id res chain seq x y z
N MET A 1 33.52 1.73 2.48
CA MET A 1 32.97 2.39 1.27
C MET A 1 33.06 1.56 -0.02
N VAL A 2 33.71 0.37 -0.04
CA VAL A 2 33.87 -0.43 -1.27
C VAL A 2 32.58 -1.16 -1.71
N HIS A 3 31.79 -1.68 -0.77
CA HIS A 3 30.57 -2.46 -1.08
C HIS A 3 29.40 -1.64 -1.65
N ALA A 4 29.35 -0.33 -1.37
CA ALA A 4 28.31 0.54 -1.94
C ALA A 4 28.54 0.81 -3.43
N HIS A 5 29.81 0.91 -3.85
CA HIS A 5 30.16 1.10 -5.26
C HIS A 5 29.87 -0.16 -6.07
N GLU A 6 30.21 -1.33 -5.53
CA GLU A 6 29.91 -2.63 -6.13
C GLU A 6 28.41 -2.87 -6.29
N ALA A 7 27.60 -2.50 -5.28
CA ALA A 7 26.15 -2.60 -5.37
C ALA A 7 25.54 -1.68 -6.46
N VAL A 8 26.12 -0.49 -6.67
CA VAL A 8 25.69 0.45 -7.73
C VAL A 8 26.02 -0.08 -9.13
N GLU A 9 27.22 -0.65 -9.32
CA GLU A 9 27.59 -1.27 -10.60
C GLU A 9 26.73 -2.50 -10.92
N VAL A 10 26.41 -3.32 -9.91
CA VAL A 10 25.48 -4.45 -10.07
C VAL A 10 24.07 -3.94 -10.40
N ALA A 11 23.57 -2.91 -9.72
CA ALA A 11 22.26 -2.34 -10.03
C ALA A 11 22.19 -1.76 -11.46
N LYS A 12 23.27 -1.11 -11.91
CA LYS A 12 23.39 -0.58 -13.28
C LYS A 12 23.31 -1.69 -14.33
N THR A 13 24.06 -2.77 -14.14
CA THR A 13 24.06 -3.90 -15.09
C THR A 13 22.72 -4.63 -15.10
N VAL A 14 22.06 -4.78 -13.96
CA VAL A 14 20.70 -5.35 -13.89
C VAL A 14 19.70 -4.49 -14.68
N LEU A 15 19.78 -3.16 -14.58
CA LEU A 15 18.94 -2.25 -15.37
C LEU A 15 19.22 -2.36 -16.87
N GLU A 16 20.50 -2.38 -17.26
CA GLU A 16 20.89 -2.54 -18.67
C GLU A 16 20.42 -3.88 -19.26
N VAL A 17 20.52 -4.97 -18.50
CA VAL A 17 20.01 -6.29 -18.91
C VAL A 17 18.48 -6.31 -18.99
N ALA A 18 17.78 -5.63 -18.07
CA ALA A 18 16.33 -5.52 -18.12
C ALA A 18 15.86 -4.74 -19.35
N ASP A 19 16.54 -3.63 -19.69
CA ASP A 19 16.25 -2.84 -20.88
C ASP A 19 16.50 -3.64 -22.17
N LEU A 20 17.63 -4.35 -22.26
CA LEU A 20 17.95 -5.24 -23.37
C LEU A 20 16.93 -6.37 -23.53
N ALA A 21 16.52 -7.01 -22.43
CA ALA A 21 15.50 -8.05 -22.44
C ALA A 21 14.15 -7.51 -22.91
N TRP A 22 13.78 -6.31 -22.46
CA TRP A 22 12.55 -5.64 -22.89
C TRP A 22 12.57 -5.31 -24.39
N SER A 23 13.65 -4.71 -24.89
CA SER A 23 13.81 -4.42 -26.32
C SER A 23 13.79 -5.69 -27.18
N ALA A 24 14.35 -6.80 -26.70
CA ALA A 24 14.29 -8.08 -27.40
C ALA A 24 12.87 -8.65 -27.49
N VAL A 25 12.08 -8.53 -26.41
CA VAL A 25 10.66 -8.93 -26.37
C VAL A 25 9.84 -8.07 -27.33
N GLU A 26 10.09 -6.76 -27.39
CA GLU A 26 9.39 -5.85 -28.30
C GLU A 26 9.70 -6.16 -29.77
N HIS A 27 10.96 -6.46 -30.09
CA HIS A 27 11.36 -6.91 -31.42
C HIS A 27 10.75 -8.26 -31.82
N LEU A 28 10.64 -9.21 -30.89
CA LEU A 28 10.00 -10.51 -31.13
C LEU A 28 8.50 -10.34 -31.42
N HIS A 29 7.80 -9.53 -30.63
CA HIS A 29 6.39 -9.23 -30.86
C HIS A 29 6.14 -8.49 -32.19
N HIS A 30 7.08 -7.66 -32.65
CA HIS A 30 6.97 -7.01 -33.97
C HIS A 30 7.25 -7.96 -35.14
N HIS A 31 8.06 -9.00 -34.93
CA HIS A 31 8.29 -10.02 -35.95
C HIS A 31 7.14 -11.03 -36.06
N ASP A 32 6.49 -11.40 -34.95
CA ASP A 32 5.36 -12.34 -34.97
C ASP A 32 4.10 -11.76 -35.64
N ASN A 33 3.87 -10.44 -35.56
CA ASN A 33 2.77 -9.77 -36.26
C ASN A 33 2.90 -9.82 -37.80
N HIS A 34 4.09 -10.12 -38.34
CA HIS A 34 4.33 -10.18 -39.78
C HIS A 34 4.42 -11.60 -40.35
N PHE A 35 4.57 -12.65 -39.52
CA PHE A 35 4.89 -13.98 -40.02
C PHE A 35 4.00 -15.15 -39.63
N ASN A 36 3.11 -15.07 -38.63
CA ASN A 36 2.39 -16.27 -38.18
C ASN A 36 0.87 -16.08 -38.11
N HIS A 37 0.19 -16.32 -39.23
CA HIS A 37 -1.22 -16.72 -39.24
C HIS A 37 -1.40 -18.18 -38.77
N GLU A 38 -0.35 -19.01 -38.67
CA GLU A 38 -0.54 -20.41 -38.31
C GLU A 38 0.51 -20.89 -37.31
N ASN A 39 0.00 -21.36 -36.17
CA ASN A 39 0.66 -22.22 -35.19
C ASN A 39 1.77 -21.59 -34.32
N SER A 40 1.43 -21.27 -33.07
CA SER A 40 1.91 -22.08 -31.94
C SER A 40 1.31 -21.58 -30.63
N ASP A 41 0.63 -22.48 -29.93
CA ASP A 41 0.48 -22.44 -28.48
C ASP A 41 1.83 -22.13 -27.80
N GLN A 42 1.89 -21.07 -27.01
CA GLN A 42 2.90 -20.87 -25.97
C GLN A 42 2.44 -19.84 -24.94
N GLY A 43 1.68 -20.32 -23.94
CA GLY A 43 1.92 -20.05 -22.51
C GLY A 43 1.96 -18.62 -21.97
N GLY A 44 1.60 -17.59 -22.72
CA GLY A 44 1.34 -16.24 -22.21
C GLY A 44 -0.14 -15.95 -22.37
N CYS A 45 -0.79 -15.40 -21.35
CA CYS A 45 -2.14 -14.86 -21.49
C CYS A 45 -2.04 -13.68 -22.48
N THR A 46 -2.16 -13.95 -23.77
CA THR A 46 -2.17 -12.95 -24.83
C THR A 46 -3.51 -12.26 -24.76
N LEU A 47 -3.64 -11.32 -23.83
CA LEU A 47 -4.76 -10.40 -23.81
C LEU A 47 -4.84 -9.77 -25.21
N SER A 48 -6.04 -9.82 -25.80
CA SER A 48 -6.30 -9.14 -27.05
C SER A 48 -5.97 -7.66 -26.91
N ALA A 49 -5.63 -7.00 -28.02
CA ALA A 49 -5.35 -5.56 -28.02
C ALA A 49 -6.53 -4.75 -27.44
N GLU A 50 -7.75 -5.25 -27.60
CA GLU A 50 -8.97 -4.67 -27.03
C GLU A 50 -8.99 -4.79 -25.50
N GLU A 51 -8.77 -5.98 -24.95
CA GLU A 51 -8.70 -6.21 -23.49
C GLU A 51 -7.58 -5.39 -22.84
N LEU A 52 -6.43 -5.28 -23.53
CA LEU A 52 -5.31 -4.47 -23.06
C LEU A 52 -5.63 -2.98 -23.05
N GLU A 53 -6.35 -2.48 -24.06
CA GLU A 53 -6.80 -1.08 -24.09
C GLU A 53 -7.88 -0.81 -23.05
N ASP A 54 -8.77 -1.75 -22.79
CA ASP A 54 -9.78 -1.62 -21.74
C ASP A 54 -9.15 -1.63 -20.34
N LEU A 55 -8.14 -2.46 -20.10
CA LEU A 55 -7.34 -2.40 -18.88
C LEU A 55 -6.62 -1.06 -18.73
N ARG A 56 -6.10 -0.49 -19.81
CA ARG A 56 -5.49 0.85 -19.78
C ARG A 56 -6.50 1.94 -19.48
N LYS A 57 -7.70 1.90 -20.07
CA LYS A 57 -8.80 2.83 -19.75
C LYS A 57 -9.18 2.72 -18.28
N GLU A 58 -9.36 1.50 -17.78
CA GLU A 58 -9.72 1.27 -16.40
C GLU A 58 -8.61 1.72 -15.44
N ASN A 59 -7.35 1.47 -15.76
CA ASN A 59 -6.23 1.97 -14.96
C ASN A 59 -6.21 3.50 -14.90
N ARG A 60 -6.48 4.20 -16.01
CA ARG A 60 -6.64 5.67 -16.02
C ARG A 60 -7.79 6.13 -15.13
N ARG A 61 -8.94 5.46 -15.21
CA ARG A 61 -10.12 5.75 -14.37
C ARG A 61 -9.80 5.55 -12.87
N LEU A 62 -9.15 4.45 -12.52
CA LEU A 62 -8.75 4.13 -11.14
C LEU A 62 -7.75 5.16 -10.59
N ARG A 63 -6.77 5.59 -11.40
CA ARG A 63 -5.82 6.65 -11.02
C ARG A 63 -6.53 7.98 -10.75
N GLN A 64 -7.50 8.36 -11.58
CA GLN A 64 -8.30 9.57 -11.36
C GLN A 64 -9.12 9.47 -10.06
N LEU A 65 -9.73 8.32 -9.79
CA LEU A 65 -10.49 8.10 -8.57
C LEU A 65 -9.60 8.15 -7.33
N LEU A 66 -8.40 7.57 -7.41
CA LEU A 66 -7.42 7.63 -6.32
C LEU A 66 -6.99 9.07 -6.03
N ASP A 67 -6.71 9.87 -7.06
CA ASP A 67 -6.35 11.29 -6.90
C ASP A 67 -7.48 12.09 -6.21
N GLN A 68 -8.73 11.83 -6.56
CA GLN A 68 -9.90 12.44 -5.89
C GLN A 68 -10.00 12.03 -4.42
N ASN A 69 -9.85 10.73 -4.12
CA ASN A 69 -9.88 10.23 -2.74
C ASN A 69 -8.75 10.81 -1.90
N LEU A 70 -7.54 10.93 -2.46
CA LEU A 70 -6.41 11.53 -1.76
C LEU A 70 -6.67 12.99 -1.40
N LYS A 71 -7.27 13.78 -2.30
CA LYS A 71 -7.66 15.16 -2.01
C LYS A 71 -8.65 15.25 -0.85
N ILE A 72 -9.64 14.35 -0.80
CA ILE A 72 -10.60 14.28 0.31
C ILE A 72 -9.88 13.94 1.62
N LEU A 73 -9.02 12.91 1.62
CA LEU A 73 -8.28 12.50 2.81
C LEU A 73 -7.35 13.61 3.31
N GLN A 74 -6.68 14.34 2.41
CA GLN A 74 -5.86 15.48 2.77
C GLN A 74 -6.68 16.61 3.38
N ASN A 75 -7.86 16.91 2.82
CA ASN A 75 -8.76 17.90 3.39
C ASN A 75 -9.24 17.49 4.79
N LEU A 76 -9.54 16.21 5.00
CA LEU A 76 -9.94 15.68 6.32
C LEU A 76 -8.78 15.73 7.33
N ALA A 77 -7.56 15.43 6.89
CA ALA A 77 -6.37 15.55 7.73
C ALA A 77 -6.07 17.02 8.09
N ALA A 78 -6.27 17.94 7.14
CA ALA A 78 -6.09 19.37 7.34
C ALA A 78 -7.19 20.00 8.20
N SER A 79 -8.42 19.46 8.17
CA SER A 79 -9.45 19.73 9.18
C SER A 79 -9.04 19.05 10.49
N SER A 80 -8.08 19.65 11.18
CA SER A 80 -7.43 19.20 12.41
C SER A 80 -8.35 19.10 13.65
N CYS A 81 -9.65 18.83 13.47
CA CYS A 81 -10.58 18.59 14.58
C CYS A 81 -10.16 17.39 15.45
N PHE A 82 -9.39 16.44 14.92
CA PHE A 82 -8.94 15.26 15.69
C PHE A 82 -7.55 15.38 16.33
N LEU A 83 -6.66 16.22 15.80
CA LEU A 83 -5.28 16.32 16.29
C LEU A 83 -5.08 17.47 17.30
N ASN A 84 -5.82 18.56 17.17
CA ASN A 84 -5.70 19.69 18.10
C ASN A 84 -6.54 19.55 19.38
N GLU A 85 -7.46 18.59 19.43
CA GLU A 85 -8.29 18.33 20.62
C GLU A 85 -7.72 17.22 21.53
N CYS A 86 -6.57 16.63 21.18
CA CYS A 86 -5.93 15.61 22.00
C CYS A 86 -4.77 16.24 22.79
N PRO A 87 -4.92 16.45 24.11
CA PRO A 87 -3.84 16.94 24.94
C PRO A 87 -2.61 16.02 24.80
N PRO A 88 -1.39 16.56 24.69
CA PRO A 88 -0.18 15.75 24.54
C PRO A 88 0.06 14.81 25.74
N ASP A 89 -0.53 15.13 26.89
CA ASP A 89 -0.46 14.36 28.14
C ASP A 89 -1.65 13.41 28.35
N LEU A 90 -2.58 13.28 27.38
CA LEU A 90 -3.79 12.46 27.54
C LEU A 90 -3.45 11.01 27.90
N HIS A 91 -2.46 10.43 27.23
CA HIS A 91 -2.03 9.06 27.49
C HIS A 91 -1.53 8.89 28.93
N GLU A 92 -0.66 9.79 29.39
CA GLU A 92 -0.12 9.78 30.75
C GLU A 92 -1.22 9.97 31.79
N ARG A 93 -2.18 10.87 31.52
CA ARG A 93 -3.35 11.10 32.38
C ARG A 93 -4.26 9.88 32.48
N LEU A 94 -4.51 9.18 31.38
CA LEU A 94 -5.30 7.95 31.37
C LEU A 94 -4.59 6.84 32.16
N VAL A 95 -3.28 6.67 31.95
CA VAL A 95 -2.47 5.70 32.68
C VAL A 95 -2.48 6.02 34.18
N ALA A 96 -2.28 7.28 34.55
CA ALA A 96 -2.31 7.72 35.96
C ALA A 96 -3.70 7.52 36.58
N ALA A 97 -4.78 7.82 35.86
CA ALA A 97 -6.14 7.64 36.34
C ALA A 97 -6.48 6.16 36.57
N VAL A 98 -6.14 5.27 35.64
CA VAL A 98 -6.39 3.83 35.75
C VAL A 98 -5.53 3.19 36.85
N ASN A 99 -4.30 3.67 37.04
CA ASN A 99 -3.41 3.20 38.10
C ASN A 99 -3.63 3.90 39.45
N SER A 100 -4.58 4.84 39.54
CA SER A 100 -4.85 5.55 40.78
C SER A 100 -5.47 4.61 41.82
N GLU A 101 -5.05 4.76 43.07
CA GLU A 101 -5.55 3.96 44.19
C GLU A 101 -7.07 4.08 44.33
N SER A 102 -7.64 5.27 44.07
CA SER A 102 -9.08 5.51 44.12
C SER A 102 -9.83 4.74 43.03
N PHE A 103 -9.29 4.66 41.82
CA PHE A 103 -9.87 3.88 40.73
C PHE A 103 -9.80 2.37 41.03
N LEU A 104 -8.63 1.89 41.47
CA LEU A 104 -8.42 0.47 41.82
C LEU A 104 -9.29 0.04 43.01
N THR A 105 -9.42 0.88 44.03
CA THR A 105 -10.29 0.63 45.19
C THR A 105 -11.74 0.55 44.76
N ARG A 106 -12.21 1.48 43.91
CA ARG A 106 -13.57 1.45 43.37
C ARG A 106 -13.84 0.19 42.54
N LEU A 107 -12.86 -0.22 41.72
CA LEU A 107 -12.93 -1.43 40.91
C LEU A 107 -12.98 -2.69 41.80
N GLN A 108 -12.24 -2.69 42.90
CA GLN A 108 -12.28 -3.75 43.91
C GLN A 108 -13.64 -3.80 44.62
N SER A 109 -14.18 -2.67 45.07
CA SER A 109 -15.51 -2.62 45.70
C SER A 109 -16.62 -3.10 44.77
N LEU A 110 -16.54 -2.78 43.47
CA LEU A 110 -17.48 -3.27 42.46
C LEU A 110 -17.40 -4.78 42.29
N ARG A 111 -16.19 -5.36 42.26
CA ARG A 111 -15.99 -6.80 42.20
C ARG A 111 -16.56 -7.48 43.45
N ASP A 112 -16.22 -6.97 44.62
CA ASP A 112 -16.60 -7.58 45.89
C ASP A 112 -18.13 -7.48 46.08
N GLY A 113 -18.75 -6.35 45.72
CA GLY A 113 -20.22 -6.20 45.70
C GLY A 113 -20.94 -7.03 44.63
N SER A 114 -20.24 -7.45 43.57
CA SER A 114 -20.77 -8.40 42.58
C SER A 114 -20.63 -9.86 43.02
N VAL A 115 -19.66 -10.17 43.90
CA VAL A 115 -19.42 -11.51 44.45
C VAL A 115 -20.32 -11.79 45.66
N ASP A 116 -20.68 -10.76 46.43
CA ASP A 116 -21.52 -10.86 47.64
C ASP A 116 -23.03 -10.85 47.34
N GLY A 117 -23.41 -10.87 46.05
CA GLY A 117 -24.79 -10.78 45.54
C GLY A 117 -25.43 -12.10 45.11
N THR A 118 -25.18 -13.21 45.82
CA THR A 118 -25.89 -14.51 45.65
C THR A 118 -26.24 -15.13 46.98
#